data_AF-A0A679JV35-F1
#
_entry.id   AF-A0A679JV35-F1
#
_cell.length_a   1.000
_cell.length_b   1.000
_cell.length_c   1.000
_cell.angle_alpha   90.00
_cell.angle_beta   90.00
_cell.angle_gamma   90.00
#
_symmetry.space_group_name_H-M   'P 1'
#
loop_
_entity.id
_entity.type
_entity.pdbx_description
1 polymer ?
#
loop_
_entity_poly.entity_id
_entity_poly.type
_entity_poly.pdbx_seq_one_letter_code
_entity_poly.pdbx_strand_id
1 'polypeptide(L)' 'MSERQKLLQDIESFIDKSGLAASRFGLLAMNDPALVKRLRAGGDVRTETAQKLRDFMRGWKPPANPKRRAEARAA' A
#
# COMPACT_ATOMS: atom_id res chain seq x y z
N MET A 1 -15.00 12.59 -5.16
CA MET A 1 -13.72 11.90 -4.90
C MET A 1 -13.30 12.17 -3.47
N SER A 2 -13.52 11.21 -2.58
CA SER A 2 -13.09 11.36 -1.17
C SER A 2 -11.58 11.18 -1.05
N GLU A 3 -10.93 11.82 -0.07
CA GLU A 3 -9.47 11.70 0.13
C GLU A 3 -8.99 10.25 0.22
N ARG A 4 -9.82 9.38 0.83
CA ARG A 4 -9.61 7.93 0.87
C ARG A 4 -9.45 7.30 -0.51
N GLN A 5 -10.32 7.65 -1.46
CA GLN A 5 -10.29 7.08 -2.82
C GLN A 5 -9.02 7.52 -3.55
N LYS A 6 -8.62 8.79 -3.39
CA LYS A 6 -7.34 9.29 -3.91
C LYS A 6 -6.17 8.52 -3.31
N LEU A 7 -6.17 8.30 -2.00
CA LEU A 7 -5.10 7.54 -1.33
C LEU A 7 -5.06 6.09 -1.83
N LEU A 8 -6.21 5.43 -1.96
CA LEU A 8 -6.31 4.06 -2.47
C LEU A 8 -5.76 3.94 -3.90
N GLN A 9 -6.12 4.88 -4.77
CA GLN A 9 -5.65 4.91 -6.16
C GLN A 9 -4.14 5.19 -6.25
N ASP A 10 -3.61 6.05 -5.38
CA ASP A 10 -2.17 6.32 -5.28
C ASP A 10 -1.41 5.07 -4.78
N ILE A 11 -1.94 4.39 -3.77
CA ILE A 11 -1.42 3.11 -3.27
C ILE A 11 -1.44 2.04 -4.37
N GLU A 12 -2.54 1.88 -5.11
CA GLU A 12 -2.64 0.89 -6.19
C GLU A 12 -1.66 1.20 -7.32
N SER A 13 -1.53 2.46 -7.72
CA SER A 13 -0.55 2.88 -8.72
C SER A 13 0.89 2.66 -8.26
N PHE A 14 1.16 2.85 -6.97
CA PHE A 14 2.47 2.61 -6.37
C PHE A 14 2.80 1.12 -6.30
N ILE A 15 1.82 0.30 -5.92
CA ILE A 15 1.90 -1.17 -5.88
C ILE A 15 2.20 -1.73 -7.27
N ASP A 16 1.51 -1.25 -8.30
CA ASP A 16 1.70 -1.64 -9.69
C ASP A 16 3.11 -1.30 -10.17
N LYS A 17 3.55 -0.05 -9.97
CA LYS A 17 4.90 0.41 -10.33
C LYS A 17 6.02 -0.31 -9.57
N SER A 18 5.78 -0.65 -8.31
CA SER A 18 6.80 -1.27 -7.44
C SER A 18 6.78 -2.81 -7.47
N GLY A 19 5.71 -3.42 -8.01
CA GLY A 19 5.48 -4.87 -7.91
C GLY A 19 5.20 -5.36 -6.47
N LEU A 20 4.70 -4.50 -5.59
CA LEU A 20 4.48 -4.79 -4.17
C LEU A 20 3.04 -5.21 -3.90
N ALA A 21 2.81 -6.38 -3.31
CA ALA A 21 1.45 -6.75 -2.90
C ALA A 21 0.89 -5.79 -1.82
N ALA A 22 -0.42 -5.48 -1.89
CA ALA A 22 -1.12 -4.61 -0.94
C ALA A 22 -0.93 -5.01 0.53
N SER A 23 -1.02 -6.31 0.84
CA SER A 23 -0.78 -6.81 2.20
C SER A 23 0.66 -6.60 2.65
N ARG A 24 1.61 -6.65 1.72
CA ARG A 24 3.04 -6.46 2.01
C ARG A 24 3.35 -4.98 2.21
N PHE A 25 2.73 -4.11 1.43
CA PHE A 25 2.76 -2.67 1.63
C PHE A 25 2.25 -2.30 3.04
N GLY A 26 1.08 -2.81 3.46
CA GLY A 26 0.54 -2.56 4.79
C GLY A 26 1.45 -3.07 5.92
N LEU A 27 2.06 -4.25 5.74
CA LEU A 27 3.06 -4.79 6.67
C LEU A 27 4.33 -3.94 6.73
N LEU A 28 4.80 -3.39 5.62
CA LEU A 28 6.03 -2.58 5.60
C LEU A 28 5.81 -1.15 6.10
N ALA A 29 4.67 -0.55 5.79
CA ALA A 29 4.36 0.83 6.16
C ALA A 29 3.86 0.94 7.61
N MET A 30 3.05 -0.02 8.07
CA MET A 30 2.35 0.04 9.37
C MET A 30 2.47 -1.24 10.20
N ASN A 31 3.20 -2.26 9.73
CA ASN A 31 3.21 -3.60 10.33
C ASN A 31 1.83 -4.26 10.40
N ASP A 32 0.88 -3.82 9.55
CA ASP A 32 -0.49 -4.32 9.51
C ASP A 32 -0.88 -4.71 8.07
N PRO A 33 -0.91 -6.02 7.73
CA PRO A 33 -1.26 -6.47 6.39
C PRO A 33 -2.76 -6.35 6.06
N ALA A 34 -3.59 -6.12 7.07
CA ALA A 34 -5.04 -5.94 6.92
C ALA A 34 -5.43 -4.48 6.64
N LEU A 35 -4.48 -3.55 6.73
CA LEU A 35 -4.65 -2.11 6.56
C LEU A 35 -5.35 -1.77 5.25
N VAL A 36 -4.85 -2.28 4.12
CA VAL A 36 -5.43 -2.03 2.80
C VAL A 36 -6.83 -2.63 2.69
N LYS A 37 -7.06 -3.79 3.32
CA LYS A 37 -8.37 -4.45 3.35
C LYS A 37 -9.38 -3.63 4.15
N ARG A 38 -8.97 -3.07 5.30
CA ARG A 38 -9.77 -2.13 6.09
C ARG A 38 -10.05 -0.83 5.33
N LEU A 39 -9.04 -0.26 4.67
CA LEU A 39 -9.18 0.92 3.80
C LEU A 39 -10.24 0.69 2.71
N ARG A 40 -10.19 -0.47 2.05
CA ARG A 40 -11.13 -0.89 1.01
C ARG A 40 -12.53 -1.15 1.57
N ALA A 41 -12.64 -1.70 2.78
CA ALA A 41 -13.91 -2.01 3.44
C ALA A 41 -14.64 -0.80 4.04
N GLY A 42 -14.10 0.42 3.88
CA GLY A 42 -14.73 1.61 4.47
C GLY A 42 -14.19 1.99 5.85
N GLY A 43 -13.20 1.27 6.38
CA GLY A 43 -12.54 1.60 7.65
C GLY A 43 -11.97 3.02 7.66
N ASP A 44 -12.12 3.71 8.79
CA ASP A 44 -11.66 5.08 8.95
C ASP A 44 -10.13 5.11 8.95
N VAL A 45 -9.55 5.82 7.97
CA VAL A 45 -8.11 6.10 7.97
C VAL A 45 -7.92 7.41 8.70
N ARG A 46 -7.34 7.30 9.89
CA ARG A 46 -6.84 8.48 10.60
C ARG A 46 -5.84 9.21 9.72
N THR A 47 -5.90 10.54 9.76
CA THR A 47 -4.98 11.42 9.04
C THR A 47 -3.52 11.07 9.31
N GLU A 48 -3.20 10.62 10.53
CA GLU A 48 -1.88 10.11 10.92
C GLU A 48 -1.44 8.89 10.11
N THR A 49 -2.36 7.96 9.82
CA THR A 49 -2.09 6.78 9.01
C THR A 49 -1.86 7.18 7.56
N ALA A 50 -2.71 8.06 7.01
CA ALA A 50 -2.52 8.59 5.65
C ALA A 50 -1.16 9.29 5.49
N GLN A 51 -0.75 10.07 6.51
CA GLN A 51 0.53 10.76 6.51
C GLN A 51 1.70 9.77 6.52
N LYS A 52 1.66 8.73 7.37
CA LYS A 52 2.68 7.67 7.41
C LYS A 52 2.78 6.89 6.10
N LEU A 53 1.65 6.57 5.47
CA LEU A 53 1.65 5.95 4.14
C LEU A 53 2.36 6.83 3.10
N ARG A 54 2.03 8.12 3.08
CA ARG A 54 2.65 9.09 2.16
C ARG A 54 4.15 9.24 2.41
N ASP A 55 4.57 9.28 3.67
CA ASP A 55 5.98 9.36 4.04
C ASP A 55 6.74 8.11 3.61
N PHE A 56 6.14 6.94 3.85
CA PHE A 56 6.67 5.66 3.38
C PHE A 56 6.80 5.63 1.86
N MET A 57 5.80 6.09 1.10
CA MET A 57 5.88 6.15 -0.37
C MET A 57 6.99 7.09 -0.86
N ARG A 58 7.23 8.22 -0.18
CA ARG A 58 8.35 9.13 -0.54
C ARG A 58 9.71 8.52 -0.21
N GLY A 59 9.82 7.82 0.91
CA GLY A 59 11.07 7.21 1.36
C GLY A 59 11.37 5.85 0.71
N TRP A 60 10.37 5.22 0.09
CA TRP A 60 10.49 3.88 -0.46
C TRP A 60 11.38 3.87 -1.70
N LYS A 61 12.58 3.30 -1.56
CA LYS A 61 13.42 2.93 -2.69
C LYS A 61 13.02 1.54 -3.19
N PRO A 62 12.66 1.38 -4.47
CA PRO A 62 12.43 0.05 -5.01
C PRO A 62 13.72 -0.76 -4.85
N PRO A 63 13.68 -1.98 -4.29
CA PRO A 63 14.83 -2.86 -4.36
C PRO A 63 15.14 -3.07 -5.84
N ALA A 64 16.41 -2.94 -6.23
CA ALA A 64 16.88 -2.92 -7.62
C ALA A 64 16.55 -4.17 -8.45
N ASN A 65 15.83 -5.15 -7.90
CA ASN A 65 15.39 -6.34 -8.60
C ASN A 65 13.91 -6.65 -8.31
N PRO A 66 12.97 -6.21 -9.18
CA PRO A 66 11.53 -6.46 -9.01
C PRO A 66 11.12 -7.92 -9.29
N LYS A 67 12.03 -8.77 -9.80
CA LYS A 67 11.75 -10.17 -10.07
C LYS A 67 11.94 -11.00 -8.80
N ARG A 68 10.87 -11.30 -8.06
CA ARG A 68 10.83 -12.58 -7.29
C ARG A 68 9.52 -12.99 -6.60
N ARG A 69 8.42 -12.22 -6.61
CA ARG A 69 7.31 -12.60 -5.70
C ARG A 69 5.87 -12.26 -6.08
N ALA A 70 5.61 -11.70 -7.27
CA ALA A 70 4.25 -11.37 -7.69
C ALA A 70 3.37 -12.60 -8.00
N GLU A 71 3.95 -13.80 -8.14
CA GLU A 71 3.24 -15.02 -8.57
C GLU A 71 2.56 -15.84 -7.46
N ALA A 72 2.65 -15.47 -6.18
CA ALA A 72 2.26 -16.40 -5.09
C ALA A 72 0.86 -16.22 -4.47
N ARG A 73 -0.04 -15.35 -4.99
CA ARG A 73 -1.36 -15.18 -4.33
C ARG A 73 -2.50 -14.70 -5.22
N ALA A 74 -2.80 -15.48 -6.26
CA ALA A 74 -4.10 -15.46 -6.94
C ALA A 74 -4.38 -16.89 -7.45
N ALA A 75 -4.66 -17.80 -6.52
CA ALA A 75 -5.28 -19.11 -6.75
C ALA A 75 -6.19 -19.41 -5.56
#